data_AF-A0A9D2BDE6-F1
#
_entry.id   AF-A0A9D2BDE6-F1
#
_cell.length_a   1.000
_cell.length_b   1.000
_cell.length_c   1.000
_cell.angle_alpha   90.00
_cell.angle_beta   90.00
_cell.angle_gamma   90.00
#
_symmetry.space_group_name_H-M   'P 1'
#
loop_
_entity.id
_entity.type
_entity.pdbx_description
1 polymer ?
#
loop_
_entity_poly.entity_id
_entity_poly.type
_entity_poly.pdbx_seq_one_letter_code
_entity_poly.pdbx_strand_id
1 'polypeptide(L)'
;NYAEAFCVPEGKVLAIGCPQADYYFRKHNVQAIRERLERQFPQLKGRKLALYAPTFRDDEQRDRELLSHFDFERFERECGDEYCLAVRLHPQIQSSKVPEQVPNLTGWPDVRELLLATDLLIADYSSIAVEYSLLERPILLYAFDKKWYLDQDRGFYYDYEETAPGPILTTMDDLCASVRQQSWDIGKVRAFARLHNDYFDSHSARRVAEFYFPPGCMGAEAAPEGADVLAGGENVPKGAETFVNEENQRKEKIQNMKIIAGLGNPTDKYKGTRHNVGFMAIDKLSEALGIAVNQHKHKAMTGSGFIAGQRVLLMKPLTYMNLSGESIRAAADFYKVEPEDILIIYDDISLDPGMLRIRKKGSAGGHNGIKSIISHLGCDTFPRIRVGIGGEKHPGQDLADYVLGHFSGEEKEKLDEALENVVKAAELIAMDEIDEAMNRYSVGKKKRAKKNEEV
;
A
#
# COMPACT_ATOMS: atom_id res chain seq x y z
N ASN A 1 0.17 8.50 3.90
CA ASN A 1 0.54 7.71 2.69
C ASN A 1 1.84 6.93 2.84
N TYR A 2 3.03 7.53 2.90
CA TYR A 2 4.29 6.74 2.98
C TYR A 2 4.45 5.91 4.25
N ALA A 3 4.11 6.47 5.42
CA ALA A 3 4.14 5.77 6.70
C ALA A 3 3.24 4.54 6.67
N GLU A 4 2.06 4.73 6.09
CA GLU A 4 1.07 3.70 5.90
C GLU A 4 1.55 2.60 4.93
N ALA A 5 2.05 2.99 3.76
CA ALA A 5 2.45 2.10 2.67
C ALA A 5 3.70 1.28 3.00
N PHE A 6 4.70 1.90 3.62
CA PHE A 6 5.96 1.24 4.00
C PHE A 6 5.94 0.67 5.41
N CYS A 7 4.81 0.77 6.12
CA CYS A 7 4.65 0.23 7.46
C CYS A 7 5.70 0.78 8.44
N VAL A 8 5.99 2.08 8.34
CA VAL A 8 6.92 2.80 9.22
C VAL A 8 6.14 3.86 10.02
N PRO A 9 6.55 4.19 11.26
CA PRO A 9 5.92 5.27 12.02
C PRO A 9 5.92 6.59 11.25
N GLU A 10 4.88 7.41 11.39
CA GLU A 10 4.82 8.72 10.72
C GLU A 10 6.03 9.60 11.07
N GLY A 11 6.48 9.59 12.33
CA GLY A 11 7.69 10.31 12.75
C GLY A 11 9.01 9.75 12.18
N LYS A 12 8.99 8.59 11.50
CA LYS A 12 10.12 8.05 10.73
C LYS A 12 10.05 8.44 9.25
N VAL A 13 8.91 8.95 8.78
CA VAL A 13 8.77 9.53 7.45
C VAL A 13 9.10 11.01 7.54
N LEU A 14 10.27 11.36 7.05
CA LEU A 14 10.71 12.74 7.02
C LEU A 14 10.28 13.35 5.70
N ALA A 15 9.31 14.26 5.76
CA ALA A 15 8.93 15.12 4.65
C ALA A 15 10.00 16.22 4.48
N ILE A 16 11.16 15.83 3.98
CA ILE A 16 12.32 16.71 3.74
C ILE A 16 12.72 16.71 2.27
N GLY A 17 11.73 16.52 1.39
CA GLY A 17 11.86 16.57 -0.08
C GLY A 17 12.67 15.43 -0.70
N CYS A 18 12.65 15.36 -2.03
CA CYS A 18 13.38 14.37 -2.80
C CYS A 18 14.67 14.99 -3.36
N PRO A 19 15.87 14.52 -2.98
CA PRO A 19 17.14 15.02 -3.53
C PRO A 19 17.25 14.98 -5.06
N GLN A 20 16.49 14.11 -5.73
CA GLN A 20 16.47 14.04 -7.19
C GLN A 20 15.75 15.26 -7.80
N ALA A 21 14.74 15.80 -7.11
CA ALA A 21 13.97 16.96 -7.57
C ALA A 21 14.80 18.25 -7.58
N ASP A 22 15.83 18.36 -6.72
CA ASP A 22 16.76 19.50 -6.70
C ASP A 22 17.35 19.78 -8.08
N TYR A 23 17.49 18.74 -8.90
CA TYR A 23 17.96 18.86 -10.26
C TYR A 23 17.13 19.90 -11.04
N TYR A 24 15.81 19.86 -10.98
CA TYR A 24 14.94 20.74 -11.79
C TYR A 24 14.97 22.22 -11.36
N PHE A 25 15.37 22.49 -10.12
CA PHE A 25 15.48 23.85 -9.58
C PHE A 25 16.87 24.46 -9.75
N ARG A 26 17.81 23.73 -10.35
CA ARG A 26 19.15 24.23 -10.72
C ARG A 26 19.16 24.76 -12.15
N LYS A 27 20.12 25.64 -12.44
CA LYS A 27 20.32 26.17 -13.79
C LYS A 27 20.91 25.09 -14.70
N HIS A 28 20.24 24.82 -15.81
CA HIS A 28 20.69 23.88 -16.85
C HIS A 28 20.80 24.57 -18.20
N ASN A 29 21.75 24.10 -19.01
CA ASN A 29 21.81 24.47 -20.42
C ASN A 29 20.90 23.53 -21.23
N VAL A 30 19.59 23.79 -21.19
CA VAL A 30 18.57 22.98 -21.89
C VAL A 30 18.83 22.95 -23.40
N GLN A 31 19.35 24.05 -23.97
CA GLN A 31 19.71 24.11 -25.38
C GLN A 31 20.79 23.07 -25.74
N ALA A 32 21.84 22.93 -24.91
CA ALA A 32 22.85 21.91 -25.12
C ALA A 32 22.30 20.48 -25.01
N ILE A 33 21.30 20.25 -24.13
CA ILE A 33 20.60 18.97 -24.05
C ILE A 33 19.83 18.70 -25.36
N ARG A 34 19.06 19.68 -25.86
CA ARG A 34 18.35 19.58 -27.13
C ARG A 34 19.30 19.31 -28.30
N GLU A 35 20.43 20.00 -28.37
CA GLU A 35 21.44 19.78 -29.43
C GLU A 35 22.05 18.37 -29.40
N ARG A 36 22.18 17.75 -28.22
CA ARG A 36 22.60 16.34 -28.13
C ARG A 36 21.49 15.40 -28.62
N LEU A 37 20.25 15.66 -28.24
CA LEU A 37 19.09 14.92 -28.72
C LEU A 37 18.95 15.01 -30.24
N GLU A 38 19.05 16.22 -30.82
CA GLU A 38 18.98 16.45 -32.27
C GLU A 38 20.13 15.81 -33.04
N ARG A 39 21.33 15.72 -32.46
CA ARG A 39 22.46 15.00 -33.06
C ARG A 39 22.19 13.49 -33.16
N GLN A 40 21.53 12.92 -32.16
CA GLN A 40 21.19 11.50 -32.15
C GLN A 40 19.90 11.21 -32.95
N PHE A 41 18.96 12.14 -32.93
CA PHE A 41 17.65 12.05 -33.58
C PHE A 41 17.37 13.33 -34.39
N PRO A 42 17.91 13.44 -35.63
CA PRO A 42 17.79 14.64 -36.45
C PRO A 42 16.36 15.11 -36.73
N GLN A 43 15.39 14.20 -36.67
CA GLN A 43 13.96 14.51 -36.81
C GLN A 43 13.40 15.43 -35.72
N LEU A 44 14.09 15.58 -34.58
CA LEU A 44 13.70 16.52 -33.51
C LEU A 44 13.96 17.99 -33.89
N LYS A 45 14.83 18.24 -34.88
CA LYS A 45 15.35 19.58 -35.17
C LYS A 45 14.22 20.57 -35.51
N GLY A 46 14.18 21.67 -34.77
CA GLY A 46 13.23 22.76 -35.00
C GLY A 46 11.78 22.47 -34.60
N ARG A 47 11.53 21.32 -33.94
CA ARG A 47 10.20 20.94 -33.44
C ARG A 47 10.19 20.85 -31.91
N LYS A 48 9.01 21.04 -31.31
CA LYS A 48 8.81 20.78 -29.89
C LYS A 48 8.89 19.27 -29.63
N LEU A 49 9.43 18.87 -28.47
CA LEU A 49 9.52 17.46 -28.10
C LEU A 49 8.25 17.05 -27.34
N ALA A 50 7.45 16.17 -27.93
CA ALA A 50 6.40 15.44 -27.23
C ALA A 50 6.96 14.09 -26.79
N LEU A 51 6.99 13.82 -25.48
CA LEU A 51 7.47 12.55 -24.94
C LEU A 51 6.29 11.66 -24.56
N TYR A 52 6.14 10.53 -25.25
CA TYR A 52 5.21 9.46 -24.84
C TYR A 52 5.92 8.45 -23.94
N ALA A 53 5.44 8.34 -22.70
CA ALA A 53 6.03 7.50 -21.66
C ALA A 53 4.97 6.63 -20.96
N PRO A 54 4.47 5.57 -21.63
CA PRO A 54 3.46 4.69 -21.05
C PRO A 54 4.02 3.79 -19.95
N THR A 55 3.19 3.47 -18.96
CA THR A 55 3.56 2.61 -17.84
C THR A 55 3.54 1.13 -18.24
N PHE A 56 4.40 0.33 -17.61
CA PHE A 56 4.36 -1.14 -17.70
C PHE A 56 3.00 -1.70 -17.26
N ARG A 57 2.51 -2.74 -17.92
CA ARG A 57 1.38 -3.55 -17.47
C ARG A 57 1.93 -4.87 -16.95
N ASP A 58 1.54 -5.30 -15.74
CA ASP A 58 1.91 -6.62 -15.20
C ASP A 58 1.19 -7.78 -15.94
N ASP A 59 1.10 -7.70 -17.27
CA ASP A 59 0.50 -8.63 -18.21
C ASP A 59 1.29 -8.58 -19.53
N GLU A 60 1.95 -9.68 -19.88
CA GLU A 60 2.88 -9.76 -21.02
C GLU A 60 2.20 -9.48 -22.37
N GLN A 61 0.93 -9.88 -22.53
CA GLN A 61 0.20 -9.66 -23.77
C GLN A 61 -0.14 -8.19 -23.95
N ARG A 62 -0.65 -7.53 -22.91
CA ARG A 62 -0.95 -6.09 -22.95
C ARG A 62 0.29 -5.24 -23.12
N ASP A 63 1.41 -5.66 -22.54
CA ASP A 63 2.70 -5.03 -22.82
C ASP A 63 3.07 -5.13 -24.29
N ARG A 64 2.93 -6.30 -24.92
CA ARG A 64 3.18 -6.44 -26.37
C ARG A 64 2.30 -5.51 -27.20
N GLU A 65 1.05 -5.33 -26.79
CA GLU A 65 0.04 -4.53 -27.49
C GLU A 65 0.06 -3.03 -27.11
N LEU A 66 0.83 -2.63 -26.07
CA LEU A 66 0.83 -1.28 -25.49
C LEU A 66 0.97 -0.17 -26.53
N LEU A 67 1.97 -0.29 -27.40
CA LEU A 67 2.24 0.71 -28.44
C LEU A 67 1.30 0.59 -29.63
N SER A 68 0.62 -0.55 -29.81
CA SER A 68 -0.34 -0.73 -30.91
C SER A 68 -1.60 0.12 -30.76
N HIS A 69 -1.88 0.59 -29.54
CA HIS A 69 -2.97 1.52 -29.26
C HIS A 69 -2.63 2.97 -29.63
N PHE A 70 -1.35 3.28 -29.85
CA PHE A 70 -0.92 4.61 -30.24
C PHE A 70 -0.68 4.67 -31.76
N ASP A 71 -1.48 5.47 -32.47
CA ASP A 71 -1.33 5.67 -33.91
C ASP A 71 -0.26 6.74 -34.19
N PHE A 72 0.99 6.31 -34.32
CA PHE A 72 2.15 7.17 -34.55
C PHE A 72 2.09 7.94 -35.87
N GLU A 73 1.60 7.30 -36.94
CA GLU A 73 1.50 7.94 -38.26
C GLU A 73 0.44 9.04 -38.26
N ARG A 74 -0.66 8.80 -37.54
CA ARG A 74 -1.68 9.81 -37.33
C ARG A 74 -1.19 10.97 -36.48
N PHE A 75 -0.48 10.71 -35.38
CA PHE A 75 0.09 11.78 -34.57
C PHE A 75 1.04 12.64 -35.39
N GLU A 76 1.92 12.04 -36.18
CA GLU A 76 2.81 12.79 -37.09
C GLU A 76 2.02 13.60 -38.12
N ARG A 77 0.97 13.02 -38.73
CA ARG A 77 0.13 13.72 -39.71
C ARG A 77 -0.65 14.90 -39.12
N GLU A 78 -1.13 14.80 -37.88
CA GLU A 78 -2.00 15.82 -37.27
C GLU A 78 -1.25 16.82 -36.37
N CYS A 79 -0.14 16.42 -35.77
CA CYS A 79 0.60 17.20 -34.77
C CYS A 79 2.09 17.39 -35.12
N GLY A 80 2.58 16.72 -36.18
CA GLY A 80 3.99 16.67 -36.56
C GLY A 80 4.60 17.99 -37.03
N ASP A 81 3.77 18.95 -37.44
CA ASP A 81 4.19 20.30 -37.82
C ASP A 81 4.78 21.08 -36.63
N GLU A 82 4.26 20.85 -35.42
CA GLU A 82 4.71 21.52 -34.20
C GLU A 82 5.55 20.59 -33.31
N TYR A 83 5.13 19.32 -33.16
CA TYR A 83 5.75 18.37 -32.24
C TYR A 83 6.43 17.23 -32.98
N CYS A 84 7.63 16.87 -32.55
CA CYS A 84 8.21 15.57 -32.84
C CYS A 84 7.93 14.64 -31.65
N LEU A 85 7.22 13.54 -31.91
CA LEU A 85 6.92 12.53 -30.90
C LEU A 85 8.12 11.61 -30.69
N ALA A 86 8.50 11.40 -29.43
CA ALA A 86 9.48 10.41 -29.02
C ALA A 86 8.88 9.45 -28.00
N VAL A 87 9.39 8.22 -27.95
CA VAL A 87 8.91 7.19 -27.00
C VAL A 87 10.00 6.88 -25.98
N ARG A 88 9.59 6.81 -24.72
CA ARG A 88 10.40 6.23 -23.64
C ARG A 88 9.58 5.14 -22.95
N LEU A 89 9.98 3.90 -23.16
CA LEU A 89 9.39 2.76 -22.46
C LEU A 89 9.95 2.68 -21.03
N HIS A 90 9.13 2.15 -20.12
CA HIS A 90 9.61 1.76 -18.80
C HIS A 90 10.64 0.61 -18.92
N PRO A 91 11.72 0.57 -18.13
CA PRO A 91 12.75 -0.48 -18.24
C PRO A 91 12.24 -1.92 -18.08
N GLN A 92 11.07 -2.12 -17.46
CA GLN A 92 10.42 -3.42 -17.32
C GLN A 92 9.68 -3.89 -18.58
N ILE A 93 9.36 -2.97 -19.50
CA ILE A 93 8.72 -3.31 -20.77
C ILE A 93 9.78 -3.91 -21.70
N GLN A 94 9.77 -5.24 -21.83
CA GLN A 94 10.72 -5.96 -22.69
C GLN A 94 10.12 -6.40 -24.02
N SER A 95 8.79 -6.39 -24.14
CA SER A 95 8.08 -7.05 -25.24
C SER A 95 7.55 -6.08 -26.30
N SER A 96 7.31 -4.81 -25.99
CA SER A 96 6.95 -3.79 -26.99
C SER A 96 8.17 -3.31 -27.77
N LYS A 97 7.98 -3.02 -29.07
CA LYS A 97 9.01 -2.44 -29.93
C LYS A 97 8.55 -1.07 -30.41
N VAL A 98 9.39 -0.05 -30.17
CA VAL A 98 9.17 1.29 -30.71
C VAL A 98 9.35 1.23 -32.24
N PRO A 99 8.42 1.79 -33.04
CA PRO A 99 8.57 1.85 -34.49
C PRO A 99 9.86 2.59 -34.90
N GLU A 100 10.55 2.11 -35.95
CA GLU A 100 11.88 2.64 -36.35
C GLU A 100 11.86 4.14 -36.69
N GLN A 101 10.75 4.64 -37.22
CA GLN A 101 10.56 6.04 -37.58
C GLN A 101 10.39 6.97 -36.36
N VAL A 102 10.17 6.41 -35.17
CA VAL A 102 9.92 7.17 -33.93
C VAL A 102 11.18 7.18 -33.07
N PRO A 103 11.72 8.35 -32.66
CA PRO A 103 12.81 8.44 -31.70
C PRO A 103 12.57 7.58 -30.45
N ASN A 104 13.41 6.56 -30.25
CA ASN A 104 13.38 5.71 -29.06
C ASN A 104 14.36 6.23 -28.00
N LEU A 105 13.83 6.87 -26.97
CA LEU A 105 14.57 7.47 -25.85
C LEU A 105 14.59 6.60 -24.60
N THR A 106 14.20 5.32 -24.72
CA THR A 106 14.25 4.34 -23.61
C THR A 106 15.66 4.19 -23.04
N GLY A 107 16.68 4.17 -23.90
CA GLY A 107 18.08 4.07 -23.51
C GLY A 107 18.77 5.39 -23.15
N TRP A 108 18.05 6.52 -23.10
CA TRP A 108 18.67 7.79 -22.73
C TRP A 108 19.15 7.75 -21.27
N PRO A 109 20.42 8.10 -20.96
CA PRO A 109 21.02 7.82 -19.65
C PRO A 109 20.38 8.56 -18.47
N ASP A 110 20.04 9.84 -18.64
CA ASP A 110 19.46 10.67 -17.57
C ASP A 110 18.06 11.15 -17.95
N VAL A 111 17.05 10.56 -17.31
CA VAL A 111 15.64 10.91 -17.52
C VAL A 111 15.36 12.38 -17.17
N ARG A 112 16.10 12.98 -16.23
CA ARG A 112 15.85 14.35 -15.78
C ARG A 112 16.26 15.36 -16.85
N GLU A 113 17.36 15.11 -17.56
CA GLU A 113 17.73 15.89 -18.74
C GLU A 113 16.67 15.80 -19.83
N LEU A 114 16.16 14.59 -20.06
CA LEU A 114 15.11 14.37 -21.05
C LEU A 114 13.85 15.17 -20.71
N LEU A 115 13.39 15.11 -19.46
CA LEU A 115 12.24 15.88 -18.99
C LEU A 115 12.45 17.40 -19.12
N LEU A 116 13.65 17.92 -18.86
CA LEU A 116 13.97 19.34 -19.10
C LEU A 116 13.87 19.75 -20.57
N ALA A 117 14.16 18.83 -21.50
CA ALA A 117 14.07 19.08 -22.94
C ALA A 117 12.68 18.80 -23.52
N THR A 118 11.81 18.10 -22.78
CA THR A 118 10.42 17.80 -23.18
C THR A 118 9.53 19.03 -23.07
N ASP A 119 8.75 19.31 -24.11
CA ASP A 119 7.79 20.42 -24.15
C ASP A 119 6.37 19.95 -23.78
N LEU A 120 6.02 18.70 -24.12
CA LEU A 120 4.74 18.06 -23.81
C LEU A 120 4.98 16.63 -23.34
N LEU A 121 4.44 16.27 -22.17
CA LEU A 121 4.45 14.89 -21.68
C LEU A 121 3.10 14.21 -21.99
N ILE A 122 3.15 13.04 -22.63
CA ILE A 122 2.03 12.12 -22.79
C ILE A 122 2.32 10.90 -21.92
N ALA A 123 1.60 10.76 -20.80
CA ALA A 123 1.76 9.65 -19.86
C ALA A 123 0.42 8.91 -19.68
N ASP A 124 0.35 7.98 -18.75
CA ASP A 124 -0.89 7.34 -18.31
C ASP A 124 -0.97 7.31 -16.77
N TYR A 125 -0.49 6.25 -16.12
CA TYR A 125 -0.55 6.04 -14.67
C TYR A 125 0.84 6.12 -14.02
N SER A 126 1.77 6.82 -14.69
CA SER A 126 3.19 6.82 -14.34
C SER A 126 3.55 7.91 -13.34
N SER A 127 4.44 7.59 -12.40
CA SER A 127 5.04 8.58 -11.50
C SER A 127 5.91 9.61 -12.24
N ILE A 128 6.26 9.40 -13.51
CA ILE A 128 6.99 10.40 -14.32
C ILE A 128 6.22 11.73 -14.44
N ALA A 129 4.88 11.68 -14.37
CA ALA A 129 4.05 12.89 -14.34
C ALA A 129 4.26 13.71 -13.07
N VAL A 130 4.58 13.06 -11.93
CA VAL A 130 4.87 13.74 -10.66
C VAL A 130 6.14 14.57 -10.80
N GLU A 131 7.22 13.99 -11.32
CA GLU A 131 8.47 14.72 -11.55
C GLU A 131 8.33 15.81 -12.61
N TYR A 132 7.69 15.51 -13.74
CA TYR A 132 7.53 16.49 -14.82
C TYR A 132 6.62 17.67 -14.43
N SER A 133 5.66 17.46 -13.52
CA SER A 133 4.79 18.54 -13.03
C SER A 133 5.55 19.68 -12.34
N LEU A 134 6.76 19.41 -11.80
CA LEU A 134 7.64 20.42 -11.22
C LEU A 134 8.11 21.46 -12.24
N LEU A 135 8.07 21.14 -13.53
CA LEU A 135 8.43 22.05 -14.62
C LEU A 135 7.28 22.96 -15.06
N GLU A 136 6.07 22.76 -14.52
CA GLU A 136 4.84 23.48 -14.88
C GLU A 136 4.53 23.47 -16.39
N ARG A 137 4.77 22.32 -17.04
CA ARG A 137 4.56 22.12 -18.48
C ARG A 137 3.35 21.23 -18.77
N PRO A 138 2.82 21.28 -20.00
CA PRO A 138 1.66 20.48 -20.42
C PRO A 138 1.84 18.97 -20.20
N ILE A 139 0.83 18.34 -19.59
CA ILE A 139 0.72 16.90 -19.40
C ILE A 139 -0.62 16.43 -19.99
N LEU A 140 -0.59 15.36 -20.77
CA LEU A 140 -1.77 14.63 -21.25
C LEU A 140 -1.72 13.20 -20.73
N LEU A 141 -2.86 12.65 -20.32
CA LEU A 141 -2.95 11.28 -19.82
C LEU A 141 -3.66 10.38 -20.84
N TYR A 142 -2.90 9.69 -21.67
CA TYR A 142 -3.43 8.75 -22.67
C TYR A 142 -3.71 7.38 -22.03
N ALA A 143 -4.89 7.27 -21.42
CA ALA A 143 -5.36 6.14 -20.64
C ALA A 143 -6.31 5.23 -21.46
N PHE A 144 -5.84 4.73 -22.61
CA PHE A 144 -6.65 3.92 -23.55
C PHE A 144 -7.29 2.67 -22.92
N ASP A 145 -6.67 2.12 -21.87
CA ASP A 145 -7.12 0.94 -21.13
C ASP A 145 -7.67 1.25 -19.74
N LYS A 146 -8.05 2.50 -19.45
CA LYS A 146 -8.52 2.99 -18.14
C LYS A 146 -9.49 2.07 -17.43
N LYS A 147 -10.51 1.58 -18.14
CA LYS A 147 -11.50 0.66 -17.56
C LYS A 147 -10.83 -0.59 -17.02
N TRP A 148 -9.99 -1.24 -17.83
CA TRP A 148 -9.26 -2.42 -17.37
C TRP A 148 -8.31 -2.08 -16.24
N TYR A 149 -7.55 -0.98 -16.34
CA TYR A 149 -6.55 -0.61 -15.34
C TYR A 149 -7.16 -0.36 -13.95
N LEU A 150 -8.33 0.30 -13.90
CA LEU A 150 -9.08 0.54 -12.66
C LEU A 150 -9.74 -0.73 -12.11
N ASP A 151 -10.20 -1.63 -12.97
CA ASP A 151 -10.83 -2.89 -12.57
C ASP A 151 -9.82 -3.90 -11.96
N GLN A 152 -8.50 -3.70 -12.14
CA GLN A 152 -7.45 -4.59 -11.61
C GLN A 152 -7.12 -4.41 -10.12
N ASP A 153 -7.94 -3.71 -9.34
CA ASP A 153 -7.71 -3.46 -7.90
C ASP A 153 -6.34 -2.81 -7.61
N ARG A 154 -5.80 -2.04 -8.58
CA ARG A 154 -4.50 -1.33 -8.50
C ARG A 154 -4.58 -0.03 -7.67
N GLY A 155 -5.51 0.03 -6.71
CA GLY A 155 -5.98 1.22 -5.99
C GLY A 155 -5.04 2.43 -6.03
N PHE A 156 -5.48 3.52 -6.66
CA PHE A 156 -4.75 4.78 -6.62
C PHE A 156 -4.84 5.37 -5.21
N TYR A 157 -3.74 5.96 -4.72
CA TYR A 157 -3.73 6.67 -3.44
C TYR A 157 -4.64 7.92 -3.45
N TYR A 158 -4.88 8.47 -4.62
CA TYR A 158 -5.72 9.63 -4.86
C TYR A 158 -6.74 9.30 -5.95
N ASP A 159 -7.88 9.98 -5.95
CA ASP A 159 -8.82 9.85 -7.06
C ASP A 159 -8.17 10.31 -8.36
N TYR A 160 -7.97 9.37 -9.30
CA TYR A 160 -7.27 9.62 -10.55
C TYR A 160 -8.01 10.62 -11.44
N GLU A 161 -9.34 10.64 -11.42
CA GLU A 161 -10.12 11.57 -12.25
C GLU A 161 -10.11 12.98 -11.68
N GLU A 162 -10.18 13.12 -10.36
CA GLU A 162 -10.19 14.43 -9.70
C GLU A 162 -8.80 15.07 -9.67
N THR A 163 -7.75 14.27 -9.47
CA THR A 163 -6.40 14.80 -9.22
C THR A 163 -5.49 14.86 -10.45
N ALA A 164 -5.90 14.32 -11.59
CA ALA A 164 -5.07 14.28 -12.80
C ALA A 164 -4.48 15.66 -13.19
N PRO A 165 -3.18 15.73 -13.53
CA PRO A 165 -2.52 16.99 -13.94
C PRO A 165 -2.98 17.51 -15.31
N GLY A 166 -3.75 16.74 -16.06
CA GLY A 166 -4.19 17.05 -17.41
C GLY A 166 -5.40 16.23 -17.83
N PRO A 167 -5.93 16.43 -19.03
CA PRO A 167 -7.07 15.68 -19.53
C PRO A 167 -6.73 14.19 -19.65
N ILE A 168 -7.70 13.35 -19.26
CA ILE A 168 -7.65 11.90 -19.39
C ILE A 168 -8.30 11.52 -20.71
N LEU A 169 -7.52 10.94 -21.61
CA LEU A 169 -7.87 10.72 -23.02
C LEU A 169 -7.79 9.21 -23.29
N THR A 170 -8.86 8.63 -23.82
CA THR A 170 -8.93 7.18 -24.07
C THR A 170 -8.83 6.84 -25.56
N THR A 171 -8.89 7.84 -26.44
CA THR A 171 -8.86 7.67 -27.90
C THR A 171 -7.77 8.52 -28.56
N MET A 172 -7.29 8.09 -29.72
CA MET A 172 -6.36 8.89 -30.52
C MET A 172 -7.02 10.17 -31.06
N ASP A 173 -8.34 10.16 -31.29
CA ASP A 173 -9.09 11.35 -31.70
C ASP A 173 -8.98 12.46 -30.65
N ASP A 174 -9.28 12.13 -29.39
CA ASP A 174 -9.24 13.08 -28.28
C ASP A 174 -7.81 13.53 -27.98
N LEU A 175 -6.84 12.62 -28.10
CA LEU A 175 -5.41 12.94 -27.95
C LEU A 175 -4.95 13.99 -28.97
N CYS A 176 -5.12 13.72 -30.27
CA CYS A 176 -4.69 14.64 -31.31
C CYS A 176 -5.49 15.96 -31.27
N ALA A 177 -6.79 15.91 -30.96
CA ALA A 177 -7.60 17.11 -30.76
C ALA A 177 -7.07 17.96 -29.60
N SER A 178 -6.72 17.33 -28.48
CA SER A 178 -6.19 18.03 -27.30
C SER A 178 -4.85 18.70 -27.57
N VAL A 179 -3.94 18.03 -28.31
CA VAL A 179 -2.67 18.61 -28.74
C VAL A 179 -2.87 19.82 -29.65
N ARG A 180 -3.70 19.69 -30.70
CA ARG A 180 -3.96 20.79 -31.65
C ARG A 180 -4.67 21.99 -31.02
N GLN A 181 -5.58 21.74 -30.07
CA GLN A 181 -6.34 22.78 -29.38
C GLN A 181 -5.63 23.33 -28.15
N GLN A 182 -4.51 22.72 -27.76
CA GLN A 182 -3.78 23.01 -26.52
C GLN A 182 -4.68 22.97 -25.28
N SER A 183 -5.56 21.95 -25.21
CA SER A 183 -6.61 21.85 -24.19
C SER A 183 -6.11 21.23 -22.88
N TRP A 184 -5.19 21.92 -22.21
CA TRP A 184 -4.67 21.57 -20.89
C TRP A 184 -4.74 22.77 -19.94
N ASP A 185 -4.76 22.46 -18.64
CA ASP A 185 -4.79 23.47 -17.58
C ASP A 185 -3.50 23.39 -16.75
N ILE A 186 -2.62 24.36 -16.90
CA ILE A 186 -1.38 24.45 -16.12
C ILE A 186 -1.68 24.63 -14.62
N GLY A 187 -2.84 25.20 -14.26
CA GLY A 187 -3.32 25.25 -12.88
C GLY A 187 -3.49 23.85 -12.27
N LYS A 188 -4.01 22.89 -13.06
CA LYS A 188 -4.08 21.48 -12.63
C LYS A 188 -2.71 20.84 -12.51
N VAL A 189 -1.77 21.14 -13.41
CA VAL A 189 -0.37 20.67 -13.30
C VAL A 189 0.26 21.16 -12.00
N ARG A 190 0.09 22.44 -11.65
CA ARG A 190 0.58 23.02 -10.38
C ARG A 190 -0.08 22.40 -9.16
N ALA A 191 -1.40 22.21 -9.20
CA ALA A 191 -2.14 21.58 -8.11
C ALA A 191 -1.65 20.14 -7.88
N PHE A 192 -1.46 19.39 -8.96
CA PHE A 192 -0.90 18.03 -8.92
C PHE A 192 0.54 18.01 -8.39
N ALA A 193 1.39 18.97 -8.80
CA ALA A 193 2.75 19.08 -8.28
C ALA A 193 2.75 19.31 -6.76
N ARG A 194 1.89 20.22 -6.26
CA ARG A 194 1.74 20.53 -4.82
C ARG A 194 1.10 19.42 -4.02
N LEU A 195 0.24 18.60 -4.65
CA LEU A 195 -0.32 17.40 -4.02
C LEU A 195 0.77 16.36 -3.71
N HIS A 196 1.83 16.32 -4.52
CA HIS A 196 2.88 15.30 -4.42
C HIS A 196 4.21 15.80 -3.85
N ASN A 197 4.41 17.12 -3.72
CA ASN A 197 5.67 17.71 -3.30
C ASN A 197 5.44 18.88 -2.32
N ASP A 198 6.14 18.85 -1.19
CA ASP A 198 6.12 19.92 -0.19
C ASP A 198 7.16 21.02 -0.48
N TYR A 199 8.20 20.71 -1.28
CA TYR A 199 9.32 21.61 -1.53
C TYR A 199 9.53 21.85 -3.03
N PHE A 200 9.77 23.11 -3.36
CA PHE A 200 9.99 23.61 -4.72
C PHE A 200 11.29 24.42 -4.77
N ASP A 201 12.39 23.77 -4.37
CA ASP A 201 13.72 24.37 -4.25
C ASP A 201 14.82 23.34 -4.58
N SER A 202 16.08 23.78 -4.57
CA SER A 202 17.24 22.93 -4.87
C SER A 202 17.96 22.38 -3.63
N HIS A 203 17.28 22.37 -2.48
CA HIS A 203 17.87 22.15 -1.16
C HIS A 203 17.46 20.84 -0.50
N SER A 204 16.77 19.92 -1.18
CA SER A 204 16.35 18.65 -0.58
C SER A 204 17.52 17.76 -0.19
N ALA A 205 18.56 17.68 -1.03
CA ALA A 205 19.80 16.97 -0.71
C ALA A 205 20.48 17.56 0.54
N ARG A 206 20.43 18.89 0.67
CA ARG A 206 20.97 19.60 1.83
C ARG A 206 20.15 19.30 3.09
N ARG A 207 18.82 19.38 3.02
CA ARG A 207 17.92 19.01 4.13
C ARG A 207 18.17 17.59 4.61
N VAL A 208 18.38 16.64 3.69
CA VAL A 208 18.77 15.26 4.02
C VAL A 208 20.14 15.21 4.72
N ALA A 209 21.15 15.89 4.21
CA ALA A 209 22.48 15.91 4.84
C ALA A 209 22.44 16.55 6.23
N GLU A 210 21.78 17.69 6.40
CA GLU A 210 21.64 18.40 7.67
C GLU A 210 20.85 17.60 8.71
N PHE A 211 19.96 16.70 8.27
CA PHE A 211 19.30 15.77 9.19
C PHE A 211 20.27 14.76 9.80
N TYR A 212 21.26 14.27 9.04
CA TYR A 212 22.20 13.24 9.51
C TYR A 212 23.46 13.79 10.18
N PHE A 213 23.87 15.03 9.85
CA PHE A 213 25.12 15.59 10.32
C PHE A 213 24.93 16.80 11.26
N PRO A 214 25.80 17.01 12.26
CA PRO A 214 25.64 18.08 13.26
C PRO A 214 25.58 19.50 12.65
N PRO A 215 24.86 20.44 13.27
CA PRO A 215 24.85 21.84 12.83
C PRO A 215 26.28 22.41 12.69
N GLY A 216 26.58 23.00 11.53
CA GLY A 216 27.90 23.59 11.23
C GLY A 216 28.89 22.71 10.46
N CYS A 217 28.54 21.47 10.14
CA CYS A 217 29.37 20.60 9.28
C CYS A 217 29.25 20.91 7.77
N MET A 218 28.13 21.49 7.36
CA MET A 218 27.86 21.92 5.99
C MET A 218 28.26 23.40 5.90
N GLY A 219 29.29 23.72 5.11
CA GLY A 219 29.75 25.10 4.93
C GLY A 219 28.65 26.05 4.45
N ALA A 220 28.91 27.36 4.54
CA ALA A 220 28.02 28.37 3.97
C ALA A 220 27.88 28.15 2.46
N GLU A 221 26.66 28.28 1.95
CA GLU A 221 26.38 28.17 0.52
C GLU A 221 27.04 29.35 -0.22
N ALA A 222 27.80 29.08 -1.28
CA ALA A 222 28.06 30.10 -2.27
C ALA A 222 26.72 30.41 -2.93
N ALA A 223 26.22 31.64 -2.79
CA ALA A 223 24.99 32.06 -3.42
C ALA A 223 25.06 31.72 -4.93
N PRO A 224 24.05 31.08 -5.52
CA PRO A 224 24.02 30.88 -6.96
C PRO A 224 24.00 32.26 -7.62
N GLU A 225 25.01 32.55 -8.46
CA GLU A 225 25.02 33.76 -9.26
C GLU A 225 23.79 33.78 -10.19
N GLY A 226 22.88 34.74 -9.96
CA GLY A 226 21.83 35.13 -10.91
C GLY A 226 20.53 34.32 -10.89
N ALA A 227 19.95 34.08 -9.71
CA ALA A 227 18.60 33.52 -9.58
C ALA A 227 17.50 34.55 -9.92
N ASP A 228 17.26 34.80 -11.21
CA ASP A 228 15.99 35.39 -11.67
C ASP A 228 14.92 34.29 -11.75
N VAL A 229 14.21 34.18 -10.65
CA VAL A 229 12.77 33.91 -10.47
C VAL A 229 11.99 33.45 -11.73
N LEU A 230 11.51 32.20 -11.71
CA LEU A 230 10.20 31.88 -12.29
C LEU A 230 9.17 32.06 -11.17
N ALA A 231 8.50 33.21 -11.19
CA ALA A 231 7.70 33.76 -10.10
C ALA A 231 6.26 33.22 -10.08
N GLY A 232 5.77 32.96 -8.86
CA GLY A 232 4.36 32.74 -8.54
C GLY A 232 4.17 32.55 -7.04
N GLY A 233 4.63 33.53 -6.25
CA GLY A 233 4.50 33.51 -4.79
C GLY A 233 3.11 33.91 -4.31
N GLU A 234 2.65 33.29 -3.23
CA GLU A 234 1.93 33.96 -2.13
C GLU A 234 1.88 33.06 -0.87
N ASN A 235 2.36 33.64 0.23
CA ASN A 235 2.11 33.38 1.66
C ASN A 235 2.07 31.95 2.22
N VAL A 236 3.18 31.52 2.84
CA VAL A 236 3.21 30.47 3.88
C VAL A 236 3.06 31.15 5.25
N PRO A 237 2.09 30.76 6.12
CA PRO A 237 1.98 31.34 7.45
C PRO A 237 3.12 30.89 8.37
N LYS A 238 3.70 31.85 9.10
CA LYS A 238 4.68 31.65 10.16
C LYS A 238 4.02 31.08 11.42
N GLY A 239 4.46 29.90 11.85
CA GLY A 239 4.05 29.31 13.13
C GLY A 239 4.61 27.90 13.32
N ALA A 240 5.93 27.75 13.42
CA ALA A 240 6.57 26.46 13.66
C ALA A 240 7.79 26.57 14.59
N GLU A 241 7.70 27.38 15.64
CA GLU A 241 8.79 27.57 16.61
C GLU A 241 8.28 27.57 18.07
N THR A 242 7.52 26.56 18.51
CA THR A 242 7.18 26.43 19.96
C THR A 242 6.82 25.03 20.48
N PHE A 243 7.07 23.92 19.77
CA PHE A 243 6.60 22.59 20.21
C PHE A 243 7.70 21.57 20.57
N VAL A 244 8.94 21.99 20.87
CA VAL A 244 10.05 21.03 21.00
C VAL A 244 10.24 20.42 22.39
N ASN A 245 9.60 20.93 23.46
CA ASN A 245 10.04 20.58 24.82
C ASN A 245 9.07 19.79 25.72
N GLU A 246 7.86 19.43 25.28
CA GLU A 246 6.96 18.60 26.11
C GLU A 246 6.75 17.16 25.58
N GLU A 247 7.07 16.88 24.31
CA GLU A 247 6.90 15.53 23.74
C GLU A 247 7.98 14.53 24.15
N ASN A 248 9.14 14.99 24.65
CA ASN A 248 10.28 14.13 25.00
C ASN A 248 10.00 13.11 26.11
N GLN A 249 8.90 13.24 26.87
CA GLN A 249 8.50 12.27 27.90
C GLN A 249 7.35 11.34 27.47
N ARG A 250 6.76 11.56 26.29
CA ARG A 250 5.84 10.62 25.61
C ARG A 250 6.52 9.83 24.48
N LYS A 251 7.86 9.89 24.41
CA LYS A 251 8.72 9.29 23.37
C LYS A 251 8.92 7.77 23.45
N GLU A 252 8.13 7.03 24.24
CA GLU A 252 8.20 5.57 24.31
C GLU A 252 6.81 4.96 24.03
N LYS A 253 6.71 4.22 22.91
CA LYS A 253 5.54 3.59 22.25
C LYS A 253 4.83 4.42 21.17
N ILE A 254 5.43 4.54 20.00
CA ILE A 254 4.71 4.90 18.76
C ILE A 254 4.51 3.62 17.93
N GLN A 255 3.27 3.41 17.51
CA GLN A 255 2.57 2.14 17.33
C GLN A 255 3.03 1.32 16.10
N ASN A 256 3.51 0.09 16.34
CA ASN A 256 3.68 -0.94 15.31
C ASN A 256 2.33 -1.39 14.76
N MET A 257 2.25 -1.72 13.47
CA MET A 257 1.06 -2.40 12.93
C MET A 257 0.84 -3.71 13.69
N LYS A 258 -0.37 -3.95 14.21
CA LYS A 258 -0.72 -5.24 14.80
C LYS A 258 -1.50 -6.08 13.80
N ILE A 259 -1.34 -7.40 13.85
CA ILE A 259 -2.14 -8.32 13.04
C ILE A 259 -3.13 -9.02 13.95
N ILE A 260 -4.42 -8.98 13.60
CA ILE A 260 -5.46 -9.76 14.26
C ILE A 260 -5.98 -10.76 13.23
N ALA A 261 -5.61 -12.02 13.41
CA ALA A 261 -5.95 -13.09 12.47
C ALA A 261 -6.91 -14.09 13.10
N GLY A 262 -8.02 -14.35 12.40
CA GLY A 262 -8.98 -15.38 12.73
C GLY A 262 -8.72 -16.62 11.90
N LEU A 263 -8.56 -17.78 12.55
CA LEU A 263 -8.36 -19.04 11.84
C LEU A 263 -9.69 -19.66 11.38
N GLY A 264 -9.64 -20.33 10.24
CA GLY A 264 -10.78 -20.99 9.60
C GLY A 264 -10.36 -21.64 8.29
N ASN A 265 -11.29 -22.35 7.66
CA ASN A 265 -11.13 -22.87 6.30
C ASN A 265 -11.93 -22.02 5.28
N PRO A 266 -11.37 -21.76 4.09
CA PRO A 266 -12.02 -21.03 3.01
C PRO A 266 -13.11 -21.87 2.33
N THR A 267 -14.05 -21.22 1.63
CA THR A 267 -15.25 -21.75 0.93
C THR A 267 -16.53 -21.86 1.77
N ASP A 268 -17.68 -21.72 1.09
CA ASP A 268 -19.01 -21.66 1.73
C ASP A 268 -19.37 -22.91 2.54
N LYS A 269 -18.81 -24.08 2.18
CA LYS A 269 -19.10 -25.35 2.88
C LYS A 269 -18.65 -25.36 4.35
N TYR A 270 -17.71 -24.49 4.73
CA TYR A 270 -17.24 -24.36 6.12
C TYR A 270 -17.86 -23.18 6.86
N LYS A 271 -18.72 -22.39 6.21
CA LYS A 271 -19.39 -21.27 6.84
C LYS A 271 -20.27 -21.76 7.99
N GLY A 272 -20.14 -21.14 9.16
CA GLY A 272 -20.91 -21.51 10.35
C GLY A 272 -20.40 -22.75 11.11
N THR A 273 -19.29 -23.36 10.68
CA THR A 273 -18.71 -24.52 11.37
C THR A 273 -17.90 -24.10 12.60
N ARG A 274 -17.74 -25.01 13.57
CA ARG A 274 -16.96 -24.75 14.80
C ARG A 274 -15.53 -24.29 14.50
N HIS A 275 -14.89 -24.89 13.49
CA HIS A 275 -13.52 -24.56 13.10
C HIS A 275 -13.36 -23.18 12.42
N ASN A 276 -14.47 -22.56 12.02
CA ASN A 276 -14.48 -21.23 11.41
C ASN A 276 -14.80 -20.12 12.43
N VAL A 277 -14.79 -20.40 13.74
CA VAL A 277 -15.06 -19.40 14.78
C VAL A 277 -14.08 -18.22 14.73
N GLY A 278 -12.82 -18.45 14.32
CA GLY A 278 -11.86 -17.37 14.13
C GLY A 278 -12.29 -16.43 13.00
N PHE A 279 -12.80 -16.95 11.87
CA PHE A 279 -13.38 -16.10 10.82
C PHE A 279 -14.59 -15.32 11.31
N MET A 280 -15.47 -15.95 12.09
CA MET A 280 -16.65 -15.27 12.67
C MET A 280 -16.24 -14.14 13.60
N ALA A 281 -15.16 -14.31 14.38
CA ALA A 281 -14.60 -13.25 15.21
C ALA A 281 -14.07 -12.08 14.39
N ILE A 282 -13.41 -12.35 13.25
CA ILE A 282 -12.97 -11.27 12.34
C ILE A 282 -14.16 -10.58 11.69
N ASP A 283 -15.21 -11.31 11.32
CA ASP A 283 -16.44 -10.71 10.78
C ASP A 283 -17.10 -9.79 11.82
N LYS A 284 -17.13 -10.19 13.08
CA LYS A 284 -17.65 -9.35 14.18
C LYS A 284 -16.78 -8.14 14.48
N LEU A 285 -15.46 -8.28 14.43
CA LEU A 285 -14.53 -7.15 14.52
C LEU A 285 -14.71 -6.17 13.37
N SER A 286 -14.84 -6.69 12.15
CA SER A 286 -15.07 -5.91 10.93
C SER A 286 -16.35 -5.08 11.02
N GLU A 287 -17.45 -5.69 11.47
CA GLU A 287 -18.75 -5.04 11.68
C GLU A 287 -18.69 -3.97 12.79
N ALA A 288 -18.16 -4.32 13.97
CA ALA A 288 -18.13 -3.43 15.12
C ALA A 288 -17.26 -2.18 14.90
N LEU A 289 -16.19 -2.31 14.10
CA LEU A 289 -15.18 -1.27 13.91
C LEU A 289 -15.27 -0.57 12.56
N GLY A 290 -16.17 -0.99 11.67
CA GLY A 290 -16.30 -0.43 10.32
C GLY A 290 -15.10 -0.71 9.41
N ILE A 291 -14.34 -1.79 9.68
CA ILE A 291 -13.14 -2.14 8.90
C ILE A 291 -13.53 -3.19 7.85
N ALA A 292 -13.63 -2.79 6.58
CA ALA A 292 -13.98 -3.71 5.49
C ALA A 292 -12.86 -4.74 5.24
N VAL A 293 -13.19 -6.04 5.37
CA VAL A 293 -12.26 -7.16 5.10
C VAL A 293 -12.54 -7.71 3.70
N ASN A 294 -12.09 -7.00 2.67
CA ASN A 294 -12.38 -7.26 1.26
C ASN A 294 -11.13 -7.31 0.34
N GLN A 295 -9.93 -7.07 0.88
CA GLN A 295 -8.69 -7.12 0.10
C GLN A 295 -8.08 -8.52 0.10
N HIS A 296 -7.59 -8.98 -1.05
CA HIS A 296 -6.88 -10.26 -1.17
C HIS A 296 -5.36 -10.08 -1.14
N LYS A 297 -4.73 -10.31 0.01
CA LYS A 297 -3.27 -10.21 0.20
C LYS A 297 -2.75 -11.32 1.10
N HIS A 298 -1.48 -11.72 0.92
CA HIS A 298 -0.82 -12.73 1.78
C HIS A 298 -1.56 -14.08 1.87
N LYS A 299 -2.22 -14.51 0.78
CA LYS A 299 -3.09 -15.69 0.78
C LYS A 299 -4.25 -15.58 1.80
N ALA A 300 -4.73 -14.37 2.08
CA ALA A 300 -5.80 -14.08 3.01
C ALA A 300 -6.77 -13.04 2.46
N MET A 301 -7.96 -12.98 3.06
CA MET A 301 -8.85 -11.83 2.95
C MET A 301 -8.52 -10.88 4.12
N THR A 302 -8.30 -9.61 3.81
CA THR A 302 -7.71 -8.64 4.73
C THR A 302 -8.46 -7.31 4.72
N GLY A 303 -8.40 -6.59 5.83
CA GLY A 303 -8.91 -5.23 5.99
C GLY A 303 -8.00 -4.47 6.95
N SER A 304 -7.64 -3.23 6.60
CA SER A 304 -6.81 -2.38 7.47
C SER A 304 -7.66 -1.29 8.10
N GLY A 305 -7.38 -0.96 9.36
CA GLY A 305 -8.07 0.11 10.06
C GLY A 305 -7.41 0.44 11.38
N PHE A 306 -8.14 1.13 12.25
CA PHE A 306 -7.67 1.55 13.56
C PHE A 306 -8.56 1.00 14.67
N ILE A 307 -7.94 0.50 15.73
CA ILE A 307 -8.60 0.09 16.97
C ILE A 307 -8.01 0.91 18.10
N ALA A 308 -8.82 1.80 18.68
CA ALA A 308 -8.39 2.72 19.75
C ALA A 308 -7.06 3.44 19.46
N GLY A 309 -6.93 3.94 18.23
CA GLY A 309 -5.73 4.60 17.72
C GLY A 309 -4.64 3.66 17.23
N GLN A 310 -4.64 2.37 17.59
CA GLN A 310 -3.68 1.38 17.08
C GLN A 310 -4.02 0.95 15.66
N ARG A 311 -3.05 1.02 14.74
CA ARG A 311 -3.21 0.45 13.40
C ARG A 311 -3.25 -1.08 13.44
N VAL A 312 -4.28 -1.66 12.84
CA VAL A 312 -4.48 -3.12 12.81
C VAL A 312 -4.75 -3.65 11.40
N LEU A 313 -4.27 -4.86 11.14
CA LEU A 313 -4.68 -5.69 10.01
C LEU A 313 -5.64 -6.77 10.52
N LEU A 314 -6.90 -6.71 10.10
CA LEU A 314 -7.83 -7.84 10.24
C LEU A 314 -7.56 -8.84 9.13
N MET A 315 -7.46 -10.13 9.47
CA MET A 315 -7.00 -11.14 8.53
C MET A 315 -7.76 -12.47 8.67
N LYS A 316 -8.23 -13.00 7.52
CA LYS A 316 -8.80 -14.35 7.37
C LYS A 316 -7.96 -15.15 6.36
N PRO A 317 -7.01 -15.99 6.80
CA PRO A 317 -6.20 -16.82 5.91
C PRO A 317 -7.06 -17.68 4.99
N LEU A 318 -6.90 -17.53 3.67
CA LEU A 318 -7.62 -18.31 2.65
C LEU A 318 -6.87 -19.60 2.28
N THR A 319 -5.97 -20.05 3.13
CA THR A 319 -5.33 -21.37 3.08
C THR A 319 -6.17 -22.38 3.84
N TYR A 320 -5.93 -23.68 3.64
CA TYR A 320 -6.46 -24.67 4.59
C TYR A 320 -5.86 -24.46 5.99
N MET A 321 -6.58 -24.91 7.03
CA MET A 321 -6.21 -24.70 8.43
C MET A 321 -4.78 -25.14 8.75
N ASN A 322 -4.33 -26.28 8.23
CA ASN A 322 -2.98 -26.78 8.47
C ASN A 322 -1.88 -25.97 7.76
N LEU A 323 -2.24 -25.03 6.89
CA LEU A 323 -1.35 -24.16 6.12
C LEU A 323 -1.48 -22.68 6.53
N SER A 324 -2.23 -22.37 7.60
CA SER A 324 -2.43 -20.98 8.06
C SER A 324 -1.11 -20.24 8.34
N GLY A 325 -0.06 -20.95 8.77
CA GLY A 325 1.25 -20.35 9.02
C GLY A 325 1.88 -19.70 7.80
N GLU A 326 1.65 -20.21 6.59
CA GLU A 326 2.15 -19.60 5.35
C GLU A 326 1.61 -18.19 5.15
N SER A 327 0.31 -18.03 5.44
CA SER A 327 -0.41 -16.78 5.27
C SER A 327 0.02 -15.78 6.35
N ILE A 328 0.00 -16.19 7.62
CA ILE A 328 0.42 -15.34 8.75
C ILE A 328 1.86 -14.87 8.60
N ARG A 329 2.77 -15.78 8.20
CA ARG A 329 4.18 -15.44 7.99
C ARG A 329 4.36 -14.44 6.84
N ALA A 330 3.66 -14.64 5.72
CA ALA A 330 3.71 -13.72 4.59
C ALA A 330 3.23 -12.31 4.96
N ALA A 331 2.21 -12.19 5.82
CA ALA A 331 1.76 -10.89 6.33
C ALA A 331 2.78 -10.30 7.32
N ALA A 332 3.28 -11.08 8.27
CA ALA A 332 4.28 -10.64 9.24
C ALA A 332 5.55 -10.09 8.56
N ASP A 333 6.09 -10.81 7.57
CA ASP A 333 7.30 -10.41 6.83
C ASP A 333 7.09 -9.13 6.00
N PHE A 334 5.89 -8.96 5.43
CA PHE A 334 5.53 -7.80 4.61
C PHE A 334 5.35 -6.56 5.47
N TYR A 335 4.55 -6.66 6.53
CA TYR A 335 4.22 -5.55 7.42
C TYR A 335 5.27 -5.30 8.53
N LYS A 336 6.33 -6.12 8.59
CA LYS A 336 7.39 -6.07 9.62
C LYS A 336 6.83 -6.18 11.04
N VAL A 337 5.89 -7.10 11.22
CA VAL A 337 5.20 -7.32 12.50
C VAL A 337 5.86 -8.47 13.25
N GLU A 338 6.35 -8.19 14.46
CA GLU A 338 6.92 -9.20 15.34
C GLU A 338 5.83 -10.11 15.92
N PRO A 339 6.12 -11.38 16.26
CA PRO A 339 5.13 -12.32 16.76
C PRO A 339 4.29 -11.82 17.95
N GLU A 340 4.86 -11.00 18.83
CA GLU A 340 4.18 -10.43 19.99
C GLU A 340 3.04 -9.46 19.62
N ASP A 341 3.10 -8.87 18.42
CA ASP A 341 2.10 -7.98 17.84
C ASP A 341 1.08 -8.72 16.94
N ILE A 342 1.11 -10.05 16.93
CA ILE A 342 0.20 -10.92 16.16
C ILE A 342 -0.77 -11.62 17.10
N LEU A 343 -2.02 -11.14 17.13
CA LEU A 343 -3.13 -11.78 17.82
C LEU A 343 -3.77 -12.86 16.95
N ILE A 344 -3.75 -14.12 17.42
CA ILE A 344 -4.42 -15.25 16.76
C ILE A 344 -5.71 -15.64 17.49
N ILE A 345 -6.83 -15.69 16.77
CA ILE A 345 -8.14 -16.10 17.27
C ILE A 345 -8.53 -17.43 16.64
N TYR A 346 -8.82 -18.45 17.45
CA TYR A 346 -9.08 -19.81 16.97
C TYR A 346 -9.94 -20.64 17.94
N ASP A 347 -10.45 -21.76 17.48
CA ASP A 347 -11.26 -22.68 18.27
C ASP A 347 -10.46 -23.55 19.25
N ASP A 348 -11.04 -23.84 20.41
CA ASP A 348 -10.50 -24.76 21.40
C ASP A 348 -11.60 -25.68 21.94
N ILE A 349 -11.49 -26.96 21.61
CA ILE A 349 -12.44 -28.00 22.01
C ILE A 349 -12.42 -28.29 23.52
N SER A 350 -11.38 -27.88 24.24
CA SER A 350 -11.28 -28.09 25.68
C SER A 350 -12.10 -27.08 26.50
N LEU A 351 -12.71 -26.10 25.84
CA LEU A 351 -13.51 -25.04 26.43
C LEU A 351 -14.95 -25.15 25.94
N ASP A 352 -15.92 -25.09 26.86
CA ASP A 352 -17.35 -25.11 26.53
C ASP A 352 -17.74 -23.84 25.71
N PRO A 353 -18.81 -23.88 24.89
CA PRO A 353 -19.22 -22.73 24.08
C PRO A 353 -19.60 -21.55 24.96
N GLY A 354 -19.17 -20.35 24.55
CA GLY A 354 -19.27 -19.14 25.38
C GLY A 354 -18.02 -18.85 26.22
N MET A 355 -17.11 -19.81 26.39
CA MET A 355 -15.88 -19.61 27.18
C MET A 355 -14.72 -19.12 26.32
N LEU A 356 -13.95 -18.18 26.87
CA LEU A 356 -12.75 -17.63 26.24
C LEU A 356 -11.51 -17.90 27.09
N ARG A 357 -10.40 -18.23 26.44
CA ARG A 357 -9.08 -18.31 27.10
C ARG A 357 -8.07 -17.43 26.38
N ILE A 358 -7.58 -16.41 27.07
CA ILE A 358 -6.60 -15.47 26.51
C ILE A 358 -5.22 -15.83 27.04
N ARG A 359 -4.21 -15.84 26.16
CA ARG A 359 -2.83 -16.21 26.50
C ARG A 359 -1.82 -15.40 25.72
N LYS A 360 -0.71 -15.02 26.37
CA LYS A 360 0.45 -14.39 25.73
C LYS A 360 1.31 -15.36 24.92
N LYS A 361 1.34 -16.66 25.28
CA LYS A 361 2.20 -17.69 24.67
C LYS A 361 1.78 -19.13 25.00
N GLY A 362 2.48 -20.10 24.41
CA GLY A 362 2.40 -21.54 24.69
C GLY A 362 2.21 -22.45 23.46
N SER A 363 2.18 -23.77 23.70
CA SER A 363 2.09 -24.77 22.63
C SER A 363 0.77 -24.74 21.82
N ALA A 364 0.77 -25.46 20.70
CA ALA A 364 -0.38 -25.60 19.80
C ALA A 364 -1.58 -26.35 20.39
N GLY A 365 -1.41 -27.10 21.49
CA GLY A 365 -2.53 -27.84 22.12
C GLY A 365 -3.25 -28.82 21.19
N GLY A 366 -2.57 -29.33 20.15
CA GLY A 366 -3.15 -30.21 19.14
C GLY A 366 -3.75 -29.50 17.92
N HIS A 367 -3.98 -28.19 17.96
CA HIS A 367 -4.63 -27.41 16.89
C HIS A 367 -3.71 -27.25 15.67
N ASN A 368 -4.14 -27.71 14.49
CA ASN A 368 -3.30 -27.77 13.28
C ASN A 368 -2.90 -26.39 12.76
N GLY A 369 -3.79 -25.39 12.83
CA GLY A 369 -3.44 -24.03 12.44
C GLY A 369 -2.39 -23.38 13.34
N ILE A 370 -2.42 -23.68 14.65
CA ILE A 370 -1.42 -23.14 15.58
C ILE A 370 -0.08 -23.86 15.41
N LYS A 371 -0.08 -25.18 15.14
CA LYS A 371 1.14 -25.91 14.75
C LYS A 371 1.78 -25.27 13.52
N SER A 372 0.98 -24.97 12.50
CA SER A 372 1.42 -24.32 11.27
C SER A 372 2.06 -22.95 11.55
N ILE A 373 1.40 -22.10 12.33
CA ILE A 373 1.89 -20.77 12.68
C ILE A 373 3.18 -20.83 13.49
N ILE A 374 3.26 -21.67 14.53
CA ILE A 374 4.49 -21.84 15.32
C ILE A 374 5.66 -22.28 14.43
N SER A 375 5.41 -23.21 13.49
CA SER A 375 6.44 -23.69 12.57
C SER A 375 6.96 -22.58 11.64
N HIS A 376 6.11 -21.66 11.20
CA HIS A 376 6.49 -20.60 10.26
C HIS A 376 7.05 -19.35 10.94
N LEU A 377 6.54 -19.00 12.13
CA LEU A 377 7.07 -17.88 12.92
C LEU A 377 8.33 -18.27 13.71
N GLY A 378 8.60 -19.56 13.90
CA GLY A 378 9.76 -20.05 14.64
C GLY A 378 9.67 -19.90 16.16
N CYS A 379 8.52 -19.47 16.69
CA CYS A 379 8.27 -19.33 18.12
C CYS A 379 6.79 -19.55 18.46
N ASP A 380 6.50 -19.70 19.75
CA ASP A 380 5.15 -19.86 20.30
C ASP A 380 4.71 -18.67 21.17
N THR A 381 5.44 -17.56 21.06
CA THR A 381 5.28 -16.33 21.84
C THR A 381 4.55 -15.28 21.02
N PHE A 382 3.23 -15.45 20.97
CA PHE A 382 2.30 -14.53 20.33
C PHE A 382 0.95 -14.60 21.06
N PRO A 383 0.25 -13.45 21.22
CA PRO A 383 -1.04 -13.41 21.88
C PRO A 383 -2.09 -14.23 21.14
N ARG A 384 -3.00 -14.85 21.89
CA ARG A 384 -4.12 -15.60 21.32
C ARG A 384 -5.36 -15.56 22.18
N ILE A 385 -6.50 -15.54 21.50
CA ILE A 385 -7.82 -15.76 22.08
C ILE A 385 -8.30 -17.13 21.60
N ARG A 386 -8.55 -18.03 22.54
CA ARG A 386 -9.13 -19.34 22.28
C ARG A 386 -10.61 -19.26 22.55
N VAL A 387 -11.42 -19.62 21.55
CA VAL A 387 -12.88 -19.59 21.65
C VAL A 387 -13.37 -21.02 21.86
N GLY A 388 -14.16 -21.23 22.90
CA GLY A 388 -14.68 -22.54 23.23
C GLY A 388 -15.66 -23.06 22.20
N ILE A 389 -15.39 -24.27 21.73
CA ILE A 389 -16.26 -25.00 20.81
C ILE A 389 -16.62 -26.39 21.33
N GLY A 390 -16.20 -26.69 22.57
CA GLY A 390 -16.40 -27.98 23.21
C GLY A 390 -17.88 -28.34 23.36
N GLY A 391 -18.15 -29.60 23.65
CA GLY A 391 -19.51 -30.13 23.78
C GLY A 391 -19.49 -31.64 23.79
N GLU A 392 -20.66 -32.25 23.94
CA GLU A 392 -20.77 -33.72 23.90
C GLU A 392 -20.57 -34.20 22.47
N LYS A 393 -19.45 -34.89 22.22
CA LYS A 393 -19.26 -35.65 20.99
C LYS A 393 -20.23 -36.84 20.99
N HIS A 394 -20.80 -37.16 19.84
CA HIS A 394 -21.51 -38.43 19.71
C HIS A 394 -20.52 -39.61 19.92
N PRO A 395 -20.95 -40.71 20.58
CA PRO A 395 -20.11 -41.89 20.73
C PRO A 395 -19.57 -42.36 19.36
N GLY A 396 -18.25 -42.36 19.19
CA GLY A 396 -17.58 -42.76 17.95
C GLY A 396 -17.34 -41.64 16.91
N GLN A 397 -17.75 -40.41 17.16
CA GLN A 397 -17.49 -39.27 16.26
C GLN A 397 -16.02 -38.84 16.31
N ASP A 398 -15.37 -38.78 15.14
CA ASP A 398 -14.00 -38.26 15.05
C ASP A 398 -13.95 -36.74 15.34
N LEU A 399 -12.81 -36.29 15.87
CA LEU A 399 -12.55 -34.89 16.14
C LEU A 399 -12.68 -34.02 14.89
N ALA A 400 -12.23 -34.51 13.72
CA ALA A 400 -12.33 -33.77 12.46
C ALA A 400 -13.79 -33.49 12.08
N ASP A 401 -14.66 -34.50 12.16
CA ASP A 401 -16.08 -34.34 11.86
C ASP A 401 -16.78 -33.41 12.85
N TYR A 402 -16.39 -33.46 14.13
CA TYR A 402 -16.96 -32.58 15.14
C TYR A 402 -16.65 -31.10 14.89
N VAL A 403 -15.39 -30.76 14.63
CA VAL A 403 -14.98 -29.35 14.40
C VAL A 403 -15.50 -28.80 13.07
N LEU A 404 -15.78 -29.66 12.10
CA LEU A 404 -16.42 -29.28 10.83
C LEU A 404 -17.95 -29.24 10.93
N GLY A 405 -18.54 -29.59 12.07
CA GLY A 405 -19.97 -29.47 12.32
C GLY A 405 -20.41 -28.06 12.76
N HIS A 406 -21.72 -27.81 12.72
CA HIS A 406 -22.33 -26.53 13.12
C HIS A 406 -22.78 -26.51 14.58
N PHE A 407 -22.82 -25.32 15.17
CA PHE A 407 -23.38 -25.08 16.51
C PHE A 407 -24.89 -25.27 16.55
N SER A 408 -25.40 -25.80 17.67
CA SER A 408 -26.83 -25.83 17.97
C SER A 408 -27.39 -24.42 18.22
N GLY A 409 -28.71 -24.26 18.32
CA GLY A 409 -29.33 -22.96 18.62
C GLY A 409 -28.83 -22.35 19.94
N GLU A 410 -28.84 -23.14 21.02
CA GLU A 410 -28.35 -22.71 22.34
C GLU A 410 -26.84 -22.43 22.36
N GLU A 411 -26.05 -23.17 21.56
CA GLU A 411 -24.62 -22.93 21.45
C GLU A 411 -24.31 -21.64 20.68
N LYS A 412 -25.12 -21.29 19.68
CA LYS A 412 -24.97 -20.04 18.92
C LYS A 412 -25.19 -18.80 19.78
N GLU A 413 -26.21 -18.81 20.64
CA GLU A 413 -26.44 -17.67 21.57
C GLU A 413 -25.24 -17.43 22.48
N LYS A 414 -24.68 -18.49 23.05
CA LYS A 414 -23.45 -18.42 23.86
C LYS A 414 -22.24 -17.99 23.04
N LEU A 415 -22.17 -18.44 21.79
CA LEU A 415 -21.10 -18.07 20.87
C LEU A 415 -21.14 -16.58 20.53
N ASP A 416 -22.32 -16.03 20.24
CA ASP A 416 -22.48 -14.62 19.89
C ASP A 416 -22.03 -13.72 21.05
N GLU A 417 -22.41 -14.06 22.30
CA GLU A 417 -21.90 -13.37 23.50
C GLU A 417 -20.38 -13.48 23.63
N ALA A 418 -19.81 -14.66 23.36
CA ALA A 418 -18.36 -14.83 23.34
C ALA A 418 -17.70 -13.98 22.26
N LEU A 419 -18.25 -13.89 21.04
CA LEU A 419 -17.70 -13.10 19.96
C LEU A 419 -17.73 -11.59 20.27
N GLU A 420 -18.78 -11.09 20.94
CA GLU A 420 -18.79 -9.72 21.46
C GLU A 420 -17.67 -9.48 22.49
N ASN A 421 -17.41 -10.46 23.35
CA ASN A 421 -16.29 -10.40 24.29
C ASN A 421 -14.93 -10.52 23.59
N VAL A 422 -14.84 -11.24 22.45
CA VAL A 422 -13.63 -11.26 21.62
C VAL A 422 -13.32 -9.88 21.06
N VAL A 423 -14.33 -9.13 20.60
CA VAL A 423 -14.14 -7.75 20.12
C VAL A 423 -13.51 -6.89 21.21
N LYS A 424 -14.13 -6.83 22.39
CA LYS A 424 -13.62 -6.03 23.54
C LYS A 424 -12.24 -6.48 24.00
N ALA A 425 -11.97 -7.79 23.99
CA ALA A 425 -10.67 -8.33 24.34
C ALA A 425 -9.59 -7.96 23.31
N ALA A 426 -9.92 -8.02 22.02
CA ALA A 426 -9.01 -7.65 20.94
C ALA A 426 -8.69 -6.15 20.96
N GLU A 427 -9.64 -5.29 21.34
CA GLU A 427 -9.40 -3.85 21.56
C GLU A 427 -8.36 -3.61 22.65
N LEU A 428 -8.52 -4.26 23.82
CA LEU A 428 -7.55 -4.16 24.91
C LEU A 428 -6.17 -4.69 24.49
N ILE A 429 -6.13 -5.83 23.80
CA ILE A 429 -4.87 -6.40 23.30
C ILE A 429 -4.20 -5.48 22.28
N ALA A 430 -4.98 -4.82 21.42
CA ALA A 430 -4.47 -3.83 20.48
C ALA A 430 -3.84 -2.61 21.18
N MET A 431 -4.28 -2.30 22.40
CA MET A 431 -3.71 -1.26 23.27
C MET A 431 -2.57 -1.76 24.19
N ASP A 432 -2.04 -2.96 23.96
CA ASP A 432 -1.06 -3.65 24.82
C ASP A 432 -1.58 -4.01 26.23
N GLU A 433 -2.89 -3.96 26.48
CA GLU A 433 -3.52 -4.25 27.77
C GLU A 433 -3.97 -5.72 27.87
N ILE A 434 -3.13 -6.65 27.41
CA ILE A 434 -3.47 -8.09 27.39
C ILE A 434 -3.74 -8.67 28.79
N ASP A 435 -3.09 -8.15 29.84
CA ASP A 435 -3.35 -8.59 31.21
C ASP A 435 -4.77 -8.22 31.65
N GLU A 436 -5.24 -7.04 31.25
CA GLU A 436 -6.61 -6.61 31.53
C GLU A 436 -7.62 -7.41 30.70
N ALA A 437 -7.33 -7.67 29.43
CA ALA A 437 -8.12 -8.56 28.59
C ALA A 437 -8.25 -9.95 29.24
N MET A 438 -7.14 -10.49 29.75
CA MET A 438 -7.11 -11.77 30.47
C MET A 438 -7.97 -11.71 31.74
N ASN A 439 -7.87 -10.66 32.54
CA ASN A 439 -8.64 -10.55 33.79
C ASN A 439 -10.15 -10.45 33.54
N ARG A 440 -10.56 -9.66 32.54
CA ARG A 440 -11.97 -9.40 32.25
C ARG A 440 -12.65 -10.52 31.47
N TYR A 441 -11.96 -11.08 30.47
CA TYR A 441 -12.60 -11.93 29.47
C TYR A 441 -12.09 -13.37 29.44
N SER A 442 -10.95 -13.70 30.07
CA SER A 442 -10.42 -15.08 30.05
C SER A 442 -11.06 -15.99 31.12
N VAL A 443 -12.31 -16.40 30.91
CA VAL A 443 -13.04 -17.31 31.79
C VAL A 443 -12.80 -18.78 31.42
N GLY A 444 -12.23 -19.57 32.34
CA GLY A 444 -12.08 -21.02 32.14
C GLY A 444 -11.58 -21.75 33.37
N LYS A 445 -12.49 -22.42 34.09
CA LYS A 445 -12.14 -23.50 35.03
C LYS A 445 -12.06 -24.82 34.25
N LYS A 446 -10.99 -25.60 34.49
CA LYS A 446 -10.87 -26.99 33.98
C LYS A 446 -12.07 -27.83 34.47
N LYS A 447 -12.80 -28.50 33.57
CA LYS A 447 -13.34 -29.83 33.90
C LYS A 447 -12.15 -30.79 33.94
N ARG A 448 -11.58 -31.05 35.12
CA ARG A 448 -10.78 -32.26 35.31
C ARG A 448 -11.77 -33.41 35.16
N ALA A 449 -11.63 -34.22 34.11
CA ALA A 449 -12.27 -35.52 34.07
C ALA A 449 -11.82 -36.28 35.32
N LYS A 450 -12.76 -36.59 36.23
CA LYS A 450 -12.55 -37.64 37.21
C LYS A 450 -12.36 -38.91 36.38
N LYS A 451 -11.12 -39.40 36.27
CA LYS A 451 -10.91 -40.82 36.11
C LYS A 451 -11.53 -41.45 37.36
N ASN A 452 -12.67 -42.13 37.20
CA ASN A 452 -13.09 -43.10 38.18
C ASN A 452 -12.01 -44.20 38.14
N GLU A 453 -11.07 -44.14 39.07
CA GLU A 453 -10.51 -45.37 39.63
C GLU A 453 -11.60 -45.94 40.52
N GLU A 454 -12.35 -46.90 39.99
CA GLU A 454 -13.02 -47.90 40.82
C GLU A 454 -12.17 -49.17 40.79
N VAL A 455 -11.65 -49.43 41.99
CA VAL A 455 -11.16 -50.67 42.65
C VAL A 455 -11.22 -51.97 41.85
#